data_AF-A0A251XDE3-F1
#
_entry.id   AF-A0A251XDE3-F1
#
_cell.length_a   1.000
_cell.length_b   1.000
_cell.length_c   1.000
_cell.angle_alpha   90.00
_cell.angle_beta   90.00
_cell.angle_gamma   90.00
#
_symmetry.space_group_name_H-M   'P 1'
#
loop_
_entity.id
_entity.type
_entity.pdbx_description
1 polymer ?
#
loop_
_entity_poly.entity_id
_entity_poly.type
_entity_poly.pdbx_seq_one_letter_code
_entity_poly.pdbx_strand_id
1 'polypeptide(L)'
;MPRVPGRAALLWLCLPLAVAVMLLSALFTGATTTTLLVDPGDVVRYGLPIARVIHDAAAAVTIGLLVVAAFALPGQAKRPGMASFAQWKATRWASRAAAAWLAAGIAVLALSGANVIGVPLTSPTFRGQFAYFATRLELGQTLVASLACIAVALGVTMWTQRVTGIGIAAAAALLALLPLSLSGHAAGTYEHANAVNSLGIHLIGVTVWAGGLVAVVLLQRHVRGALPRSSAATRRSPDGRSSPSGSPGSSTRRSAWAGRSTW
;
A
#
# COMPACT_ATOMS: atom_id res chain seq x y z
N MET A 1 25.54 -0.66 16.50
CA MET A 1 24.67 -0.33 15.36
C MET A 1 23.61 -1.42 15.21
N PRO A 2 22.30 -1.12 15.29
CA PRO A 2 21.27 -2.14 15.11
C PRO A 2 21.28 -2.62 13.65
N ARG A 3 21.45 -3.92 13.44
CA ARG A 3 21.40 -4.54 12.11
C ARG A 3 19.99 -4.37 11.54
N VAL A 4 19.84 -3.45 10.58
CA VAL A 4 18.64 -3.38 9.74
C VAL A 4 18.55 -4.73 9.03
N PRO A 5 17.48 -5.53 9.20
CA PRO A 5 17.38 -6.81 8.52
C PRO A 5 17.47 -6.55 7.02
N GLY A 6 18.35 -7.24 6.29
CA GLY A 6 18.74 -6.90 4.91
C GLY A 6 17.61 -6.71 3.89
N ARG A 7 16.39 -7.15 4.22
CA ARG A 7 15.16 -6.94 3.42
C ARG A 7 14.47 -5.60 3.66
N ALA A 8 14.57 -5.03 4.86
CA ALA A 8 14.19 -3.64 5.10
C ALA A 8 15.16 -2.70 4.37
N ALA A 9 16.46 -3.04 4.34
CA ALA A 9 17.44 -2.34 3.51
C ALA A 9 17.09 -2.42 2.01
N LEU A 10 16.53 -3.54 1.55
CA LEU A 10 16.02 -3.67 0.18
C LEU A 10 14.86 -2.73 -0.13
N LEU A 11 13.90 -2.54 0.78
CA LEU A 11 12.84 -1.53 0.62
C LEU A 11 13.38 -0.11 0.65
N TRP A 12 14.33 0.17 1.55
CA TRP A 12 15.02 1.45 1.63
C TRP A 12 15.83 1.77 0.38
N LEU A 13 16.12 0.78 -0.47
CA LEU A 13 16.79 0.97 -1.76
C LEU A 13 15.81 0.97 -2.94
N CYS A 14 14.88 0.01 -3.00
CA CYS A 14 13.94 -0.15 -4.10
C CYS A 14 12.91 0.98 -4.19
N LEU A 15 12.42 1.50 -3.05
CA LEU A 15 11.45 2.59 -3.04
C LEU A 15 12.04 3.90 -3.59
N PRO A 16 13.21 4.39 -3.11
CA PRO A 16 13.82 5.58 -3.71
C PRO A 16 14.33 5.33 -5.13
N LEU A 17 14.77 4.11 -5.46
CA LEU A 17 15.16 3.78 -6.84
C LEU A 17 13.96 3.83 -7.79
N ALA A 18 12.80 3.30 -7.41
CA ALA A 18 11.58 3.39 -8.21
C ALA A 18 11.15 4.84 -8.41
N VAL A 19 11.19 5.66 -7.35
CA VAL A 19 10.94 7.10 -7.45
C VAL A 19 11.97 7.78 -8.37
N ALA A 20 13.25 7.44 -8.27
CA ALA A 20 14.29 7.98 -9.12
C ALA A 20 14.09 7.61 -10.60
N VAL A 21 13.72 6.37 -10.89
CA VAL A 21 13.41 5.92 -12.27
C VAL A 21 12.15 6.61 -12.80
N MET A 22 11.12 6.80 -11.98
CA MET A 22 9.93 7.55 -12.37
C MET A 22 10.25 9.02 -12.67
N LEU A 23 11.07 9.66 -11.83
CA LEU A 23 11.55 11.03 -12.06
C LEU A 23 12.38 11.12 -13.34
N LEU A 24 13.29 10.16 -13.55
CA LEU A 24 14.10 10.09 -14.77
C LEU A 24 13.19 9.92 -15.99
N SER A 25 12.24 8.98 -15.94
CA SER A 25 11.27 8.77 -17.03
C SER A 25 10.49 10.04 -17.34
N ALA A 26 10.07 10.81 -16.33
CA ALA A 26 9.34 12.07 -16.54
C ALA A 26 10.19 13.15 -17.22
N LEU A 27 11.50 13.19 -16.92
CA LEU A 27 12.45 14.08 -17.60
C LEU A 27 12.66 13.67 -19.06
N PHE A 28 12.68 12.36 -19.34
CA PHE A 28 12.90 11.82 -20.70
C PHE A 28 11.66 11.85 -21.60
N THR A 29 10.43 11.77 -21.06
CA THR A 29 9.19 11.79 -21.85
C THR A 29 8.77 13.18 -22.34
N GLY A 30 9.58 14.20 -22.05
CA GLY A 30 9.27 15.57 -22.44
C GLY A 30 8.21 16.26 -21.58
N ALA A 31 7.93 15.74 -20.37
CA ALA A 31 7.03 16.39 -19.42
C ALA A 31 7.56 17.77 -18.96
N THR A 32 8.84 18.05 -19.18
CA THR A 32 9.51 19.34 -18.92
C THR A 32 9.72 20.18 -20.19
N THR A 33 9.25 19.71 -21.35
CA THR A 33 9.42 20.44 -22.62
C THR A 33 8.37 21.55 -22.69
N THR A 34 8.80 22.75 -23.10
CA THR A 34 7.92 23.93 -23.19
C THR A 34 6.87 23.72 -24.28
N THR A 35 5.68 23.25 -23.93
CA THR A 35 4.58 23.04 -24.88
C THR A 35 3.72 24.30 -25.08
N LEU A 36 3.94 25.36 -24.30
CA LEU A 36 3.09 26.56 -24.29
C LEU A 36 3.86 27.81 -24.73
N LEU A 37 3.15 28.73 -25.40
CA LEU A 37 3.60 30.08 -25.77
C LEU A 37 3.94 30.95 -24.55
N VAL A 38 3.53 30.53 -23.35
CA VAL A 38 3.65 31.25 -22.08
C VAL A 38 4.37 30.34 -21.08
N ASP A 39 5.41 30.85 -20.42
CA ASP A 39 6.25 30.10 -19.50
C ASP A 39 5.84 30.36 -18.03
N PRO A 40 5.27 29.37 -17.33
CA PRO A 40 4.92 29.48 -15.91
C PRO A 40 6.17 29.42 -14.98
N GLY A 41 7.35 29.16 -15.54
CA GLY A 41 8.64 29.16 -14.87
C GLY A 41 9.14 27.78 -14.42
N ASP A 42 10.44 27.69 -14.14
CA ASP A 42 11.15 26.45 -13.80
C ASP A 42 10.53 25.69 -12.62
N VAL A 43 10.03 26.41 -11.61
CA VAL A 43 9.40 25.80 -10.43
C VAL A 43 8.18 24.97 -10.82
N VAL A 44 7.35 25.47 -11.74
CA VAL A 44 6.18 24.74 -12.22
C VAL A 44 6.62 23.60 -13.14
N ARG A 45 7.58 23.88 -14.02
CA ARG A 45 8.11 22.94 -15.02
C ARG A 45 8.70 21.67 -14.40
N TYR A 46 9.55 21.81 -13.39
CA TYR A 46 10.17 20.67 -12.71
C TYR A 46 9.38 20.20 -11.51
N GLY A 47 8.72 21.12 -10.79
CA GLY A 47 7.94 20.79 -9.60
C GLY A 47 6.73 19.92 -9.91
N LEU A 48 6.05 20.14 -11.05
CA LEU A 48 4.83 19.40 -11.38
C LEU A 48 5.09 17.90 -11.63
N PRO A 49 6.09 17.49 -12.45
CA PRO A 49 6.46 16.08 -12.58
C PRO A 49 6.88 15.45 -11.25
N ILE A 50 7.68 16.16 -10.44
CA ILE A 50 8.13 15.66 -9.13
C ILE A 50 6.93 15.42 -8.20
N ALA A 51 6.05 16.41 -8.08
CA ALA A 51 4.86 16.32 -7.25
C ALA A 51 3.95 15.17 -7.69
N ARG A 52 3.83 14.93 -9.01
CA ARG A 52 3.03 13.84 -9.56
C ARG A 52 3.63 12.46 -9.24
N VAL A 53 4.93 12.29 -9.40
CA VAL A 53 5.61 11.03 -9.01
C VAL A 53 5.44 10.75 -7.52
N ILE A 54 5.59 11.76 -6.66
CA ILE A 54 5.39 11.61 -5.21
C ILE A 54 3.92 11.27 -4.90
N HIS A 55 2.98 11.95 -5.56
CA HIS A 55 1.54 11.70 -5.42
C HIS A 55 1.20 10.25 -5.76
N ASP A 56 1.65 9.75 -6.92
CA ASP A 56 1.31 8.41 -7.40
C ASP A 56 1.97 7.32 -6.55
N ALA A 57 3.21 7.53 -6.12
CA ALA A 57 3.90 6.63 -5.21
C ALA A 57 3.19 6.56 -3.84
N ALA A 58 2.80 7.71 -3.30
CA ALA A 58 2.09 7.80 -2.02
C ALA A 58 0.68 7.19 -2.12
N ALA A 59 -0.02 7.35 -3.25
CA ALA A 59 -1.30 6.72 -3.54
C ALA A 59 -1.16 5.18 -3.51
N ALA A 60 -0.20 4.63 -4.25
CA ALA A 60 0.04 3.19 -4.31
C ALA A 60 0.33 2.60 -2.93
N VAL A 61 1.22 3.23 -2.15
CA VAL A 61 1.56 2.78 -0.79
C VAL A 61 0.35 2.83 0.13
N THR A 62 -0.44 3.91 0.07
CA THR A 62 -1.64 4.08 0.92
C THR A 62 -2.68 3.02 0.62
N ILE A 63 -3.05 2.86 -0.65
CA ILE A 63 -4.09 1.91 -1.08
C ILE A 63 -3.65 0.48 -0.77
N GLY A 64 -2.42 0.10 -1.11
CA GLY A 64 -1.92 -1.24 -0.85
C GLY A 64 -1.86 -1.59 0.64
N LEU A 65 -1.45 -0.66 1.50
CA LEU A 65 -1.47 -0.87 2.95
C LEU A 65 -2.88 -1.06 3.49
N LEU A 66 -3.86 -0.28 3.02
CA LEU A 66 -5.25 -0.38 3.47
C LEU A 66 -5.93 -1.67 2.99
N VAL A 67 -5.70 -2.07 1.73
CA VAL A 67 -6.22 -3.32 1.17
C VAL A 67 -5.63 -4.52 1.91
N VAL A 68 -4.31 -4.55 2.12
CA VAL A 68 -3.66 -5.64 2.88
C VAL A 68 -4.14 -5.66 4.34
N ALA A 69 -4.32 -4.51 4.97
CA ALA A 69 -4.85 -4.42 6.34
C ALA A 69 -6.31 -4.91 6.44
N ALA A 70 -7.14 -4.61 5.44
CA ALA A 70 -8.54 -5.00 5.42
C ALA A 70 -8.75 -6.49 5.13
N PHE A 71 -8.01 -7.06 4.17
CA PHE A 71 -8.30 -8.38 3.61
C PHE A 71 -7.29 -9.48 3.96
N ALA A 72 -6.01 -9.16 4.11
CA ALA A 72 -4.95 -10.18 4.22
C ALA A 72 -4.44 -10.39 5.66
N LEU A 73 -4.68 -9.42 6.56
CA LEU A 73 -4.20 -9.52 7.94
C LEU A 73 -5.15 -10.29 8.85
N PRO A 74 -4.62 -11.08 9.81
CA PRO A 74 -5.44 -11.80 10.76
C PRO A 74 -6.23 -10.82 11.65
N GLY A 75 -7.54 -11.05 11.71
CA GLY A 75 -8.44 -10.36 12.62
C GLY A 75 -8.24 -10.79 14.08
N GLN A 76 -8.80 -10.03 15.00
CA GLN A 76 -8.65 -10.28 16.44
C GLN A 76 -9.64 -11.35 16.93
N ALA A 77 -9.13 -12.49 17.44
CA ALA A 77 -9.96 -13.59 17.93
C ALA A 77 -10.79 -13.24 19.19
N LYS A 78 -10.28 -12.36 20.07
CA LYS A 78 -10.94 -12.01 21.34
C LYS A 78 -12.09 -11.00 21.19
N ARG A 79 -12.07 -10.17 20.15
CA ARG A 79 -13.06 -9.12 19.90
C ARG A 79 -13.30 -9.00 18.39
N PRO A 80 -14.22 -9.79 17.82
CA PRO A 80 -14.52 -9.72 16.40
C PRO A 80 -14.91 -8.28 16.00
N GLY A 81 -14.37 -7.79 14.88
CA GLY A 81 -14.61 -6.44 14.35
C GLY A 81 -13.63 -5.35 14.84
N MET A 82 -12.87 -5.58 15.92
CA MET A 82 -11.80 -4.67 16.34
C MET A 82 -10.53 -4.93 15.54
N ALA A 83 -9.82 -3.88 15.15
CA ALA A 83 -8.56 -4.01 14.43
C ALA A 83 -7.50 -4.70 15.32
N SER A 84 -6.86 -5.75 14.79
CA SER A 84 -5.72 -6.38 15.47
C SER A 84 -4.52 -5.44 15.53
N PHE A 85 -3.52 -5.73 16.38
CA PHE A 85 -2.30 -4.92 16.46
C PHE A 85 -1.61 -4.77 15.09
N ALA A 86 -1.61 -5.83 14.28
CA ALA A 86 -1.05 -5.80 12.93
C ALA A 86 -1.85 -4.85 12.02
N GLN A 87 -3.19 -4.92 12.07
CA GLN A 87 -4.07 -4.06 11.27
C GLN A 87 -3.92 -2.60 11.68
N TRP A 88 -3.93 -2.33 12.98
CA TRP A 88 -3.68 -0.98 13.51
C TRP A 88 -2.33 -0.44 13.05
N LYS A 89 -1.26 -1.23 13.13
CA LYS A 89 0.07 -0.82 12.68
C LYS A 89 0.09 -0.51 11.19
N ALA A 90 -0.52 -1.34 10.34
CA ALA A 90 -0.65 -1.07 8.91
C ALA A 90 -1.39 0.23 8.64
N THR A 91 -2.51 0.46 9.33
CA THR A 91 -3.32 1.68 9.21
C THR A 91 -2.52 2.93 9.61
N ARG A 92 -1.63 2.86 10.60
CA ARG A 92 -0.77 4.01 10.98
C ARG A 92 0.33 4.31 9.96
N TRP A 93 0.83 3.29 9.26
CA TRP A 93 1.71 3.53 8.11
C TRP A 93 0.93 4.10 6.94
N ALA A 94 -0.28 3.58 6.70
CA ALA A 94 -1.18 4.09 5.67
C ALA A 94 -1.56 5.55 5.92
N SER A 95 -1.82 5.97 7.17
CA SER A 95 -2.15 7.36 7.49
C SER A 95 -0.97 8.31 7.21
N ARG A 96 0.27 7.87 7.46
CA ARG A 96 1.48 8.66 7.12
C ARG A 96 1.66 8.79 5.61
N ALA A 97 1.45 7.70 4.88
CA ALA A 97 1.48 7.70 3.42
C ALA A 97 0.35 8.57 2.84
N ALA A 98 -0.86 8.51 3.40
CA ALA A 98 -2.01 9.31 3.01
C ALA A 98 -1.78 10.80 3.26
N ALA A 99 -1.09 11.17 4.35
CA ALA A 99 -0.70 12.57 4.59
C ALA A 99 0.30 13.07 3.53
N ALA A 100 1.30 12.27 3.17
CA ALA A 100 2.22 12.59 2.09
C ALA A 100 1.49 12.67 0.73
N TRP A 101 0.53 11.77 0.51
CA TRP A 101 -0.31 11.76 -0.69
C TRP A 101 -1.16 13.03 -0.79
N LEU A 102 -1.81 13.44 0.30
CA LEU A 102 -2.60 14.67 0.35
C LEU A 102 -1.74 15.92 0.09
N ALA A 103 -0.57 16.00 0.74
CA ALA A 103 0.37 17.11 0.55
C ALA A 103 0.86 17.20 -0.90
N ALA A 104 1.23 16.06 -1.49
CA ALA A 104 1.62 15.99 -2.89
C ALA A 104 0.46 16.35 -3.84
N GLY A 105 -0.77 15.93 -3.52
CA GLY A 105 -1.96 16.29 -4.29
C GLY A 105 -2.26 17.79 -4.27
N ILE A 106 -2.08 18.46 -3.12
CA ILE A 106 -2.20 19.93 -3.01
C ILE A 106 -1.14 20.61 -3.88
N ALA A 107 0.10 20.12 -3.85
CA ALA A 107 1.15 20.63 -4.72
C ALA A 107 0.81 20.43 -6.21
N VAL A 108 0.30 19.25 -6.59
CA VAL A 108 -0.17 18.98 -7.96
C VAL A 108 -1.29 19.93 -8.36
N LEU A 109 -2.27 20.20 -7.49
CA LEU A 109 -3.35 21.15 -7.76
C LEU A 109 -2.83 22.56 -8.01
N ALA A 110 -1.95 23.06 -7.12
CA ALA A 110 -1.38 24.40 -7.24
C ALA A 110 -0.52 24.56 -8.50
N LEU A 111 0.38 23.61 -8.74
CA LEU A 111 1.30 23.61 -9.88
C LEU A 111 0.54 23.42 -11.21
N SER A 112 -0.49 22.57 -11.24
CA SER A 112 -1.36 22.42 -12.41
C SER A 112 -2.13 23.70 -12.69
N GLY A 113 -2.63 24.38 -11.66
CA GLY A 113 -3.27 25.69 -11.80
C GLY A 113 -2.32 26.73 -12.41
N ALA A 114 -1.07 26.80 -11.93
CA ALA A 114 -0.07 27.72 -12.45
C ALA A 114 0.29 27.40 -13.91
N ASN A 115 0.38 26.12 -14.25
CA ASN A 115 0.63 25.65 -15.61
C ASN A 115 -0.52 25.99 -16.57
N VAL A 116 -1.78 25.85 -16.14
CA VAL A 116 -2.96 26.15 -16.96
C VAL A 116 -3.17 27.65 -17.13
N ILE A 117 -2.95 28.44 -16.07
CA ILE A 117 -3.06 29.90 -16.13
C ILE A 117 -1.86 30.49 -16.90
N GLY A 118 -0.73 29.79 -16.96
CA GLY A 118 0.50 30.23 -17.64
C GLY A 118 1.24 31.31 -16.87
N VAL A 119 1.17 31.31 -15.53
CA VAL A 119 1.86 32.33 -14.71
C VAL A 119 2.58 31.67 -13.52
N PRO A 120 3.68 32.27 -13.02
CA PRO A 120 4.33 31.80 -11.81
C PRO A 120 3.41 31.82 -10.58
N LEU A 121 3.66 30.91 -9.62
CA LEU A 121 2.92 30.84 -8.35
C LEU A 121 2.96 32.13 -7.52
N THR A 122 4.02 32.92 -7.68
CA THR A 122 4.21 34.21 -6.99
C THR A 122 3.41 35.36 -7.61
N SER A 123 2.83 35.15 -8.79
CA SER A 123 2.08 36.19 -9.50
C SER A 123 0.78 36.55 -8.77
N PRO A 124 0.46 37.85 -8.63
CA PRO A 124 -0.86 38.28 -8.15
C PRO A 124 -2.01 37.70 -8.99
N THR A 125 -1.81 37.53 -10.30
CA THR A 125 -2.79 36.93 -11.22
C THR A 125 -3.12 35.50 -10.84
N PHE A 126 -2.13 34.71 -10.40
CA PHE A 126 -2.35 33.35 -9.93
C PHE A 126 -3.35 33.33 -8.77
N ARG A 127 -3.14 34.19 -7.76
CA ARG A 127 -4.02 34.27 -6.58
C ARG A 127 -5.45 34.66 -6.94
N GLY A 128 -5.62 35.56 -7.91
CA GLY A 128 -6.94 35.99 -8.37
C GLY A 128 -7.69 34.94 -9.18
N GLN A 129 -6.98 34.14 -9.99
CA GLN A 129 -7.57 33.17 -10.91
C GLN A 129 -7.60 31.73 -10.38
N PHE A 130 -6.84 31.41 -9.32
CA PHE A 130 -6.76 30.05 -8.79
C PHE A 130 -8.10 29.51 -8.29
N ALA A 131 -8.91 30.35 -7.64
CA ALA A 131 -10.25 29.94 -7.18
C ALA A 131 -11.17 29.61 -8.36
N TYR A 132 -11.08 30.39 -9.45
CA TYR A 132 -11.80 30.09 -10.69
C TYR A 132 -11.32 28.76 -11.27
N PHE A 133 -10.01 28.53 -11.34
CA PHE A 133 -9.45 27.25 -11.80
C PHE A 133 -9.96 26.07 -10.97
N ALA A 134 -9.88 26.15 -9.64
CA ALA A 134 -10.27 25.06 -8.75
C ALA A 134 -11.77 24.73 -8.79
N THR A 135 -12.63 25.70 -9.15
CA THR A 135 -14.09 25.55 -9.05
C THR A 135 -14.84 25.54 -10.37
N ARG A 136 -14.26 26.08 -11.44
CA ARG A 136 -14.92 26.24 -12.75
C ARG A 136 -14.29 25.41 -13.85
N LEU A 137 -13.00 25.09 -13.75
CA LEU A 137 -12.35 24.20 -14.72
C LEU A 137 -12.53 22.76 -14.28
N GLU A 138 -12.89 21.88 -15.22
CA GLU A 138 -13.11 20.45 -14.98
C GLU A 138 -11.88 19.78 -14.35
N LEU A 139 -10.68 20.14 -14.83
CA LEU A 139 -9.42 19.64 -14.27
C LEU A 139 -9.24 20.06 -12.80
N GLY A 140 -9.60 21.30 -12.45
CA GLY A 140 -9.53 21.77 -11.07
C GLY A 140 -10.55 21.05 -10.18
N GLN A 141 -11.79 20.92 -10.63
CA GLN A 141 -12.86 20.22 -9.91
C GLN A 141 -12.52 18.76 -9.63
N THR A 142 -11.95 18.05 -10.61
CA THR A 142 -11.58 16.64 -10.50
C THR A 142 -10.42 16.42 -9.53
N LEU A 143 -9.42 17.30 -9.55
CA LEU A 143 -8.34 17.29 -8.56
C LEU A 143 -8.84 17.63 -7.14
N VAL A 144 -9.75 18.59 -6.99
CA VAL A 144 -10.37 18.94 -5.71
C VAL A 144 -11.22 17.78 -5.17
N ALA A 145 -12.01 17.13 -6.02
CA ALA A 145 -12.81 15.96 -5.65
C ALA A 145 -11.91 14.80 -5.20
N SER A 146 -10.81 14.52 -5.91
CA SER A 146 -9.83 13.53 -5.51
C SER A 146 -9.21 13.87 -4.15
N LEU A 147 -8.78 15.12 -3.94
CA LEU A 147 -8.25 15.59 -2.65
C LEU A 147 -9.23 15.43 -1.50
N ALA A 148 -10.52 15.67 -1.74
CA ALA A 148 -11.56 15.46 -0.74
C ALA A 148 -11.64 13.97 -0.34
N CYS A 149 -11.60 13.04 -1.29
CA CYS A 149 -11.57 11.61 -1.02
C CYS A 149 -10.30 11.19 -0.25
N ILE A 150 -9.13 11.75 -0.61
CA ILE A 150 -7.88 11.49 0.12
C ILE A 150 -7.97 12.01 1.55
N ALA A 151 -8.54 13.21 1.77
CA ALA A 151 -8.72 13.79 3.09
C ALA A 151 -9.66 12.93 3.96
N VAL A 152 -10.75 12.41 3.37
CA VAL A 152 -11.65 11.47 4.05
C VAL A 152 -10.90 10.18 4.42
N ALA A 153 -10.15 9.58 3.49
CA ALA A 153 -9.35 8.38 3.78
C ALA A 153 -8.34 8.64 4.91
N LEU A 154 -7.63 9.77 4.87
CA LEU A 154 -6.70 10.17 5.93
C LEU A 154 -7.42 10.33 7.28
N GLY A 155 -8.53 11.06 7.32
CA GLY A 155 -9.33 11.25 8.52
C GLY A 155 -9.82 9.91 9.10
N VAL A 156 -10.35 9.02 8.27
CA VAL A 156 -10.81 7.70 8.74
C VAL A 156 -9.64 6.87 9.27
N THR A 157 -8.48 6.84 8.59
CA THR A 157 -7.32 6.06 9.06
C THR A 157 -6.73 6.58 10.38
N MET A 158 -6.80 7.88 10.64
CA MET A 158 -6.28 8.46 11.87
C MET A 158 -7.14 8.11 13.09
N TRP A 159 -8.47 7.98 12.94
CA TRP A 159 -9.39 7.70 14.06
C TRP A 159 -9.90 6.25 14.13
N THR A 160 -9.78 5.46 13.06
CA THR A 160 -10.35 4.11 13.07
C THR A 160 -9.65 3.17 14.05
N GLN A 161 -10.48 2.40 14.76
CA GLN A 161 -10.07 1.26 15.59
C GLN A 161 -10.76 -0.05 15.16
N ARG A 162 -11.63 0.02 14.14
CA ARG A 162 -12.45 -1.10 13.67
C ARG A 162 -12.04 -1.51 12.25
N VAL A 163 -12.20 -2.78 11.94
CA VAL A 163 -11.91 -3.34 10.60
C VAL A 163 -12.81 -2.70 9.54
N THR A 164 -14.07 -2.41 9.89
CA THR A 164 -15.00 -1.71 8.99
C THR A 164 -14.50 -0.31 8.60
N GLY A 165 -13.93 0.45 9.54
CA GLY A 165 -13.34 1.75 9.23
C GLY A 165 -12.10 1.65 8.34
N ILE A 166 -11.31 0.57 8.46
CA ILE A 166 -10.21 0.30 7.52
C ILE A 166 -10.75 0.03 6.12
N GLY A 167 -11.83 -0.75 6.00
CA GLY A 167 -12.51 -1.01 4.73
C GLY A 167 -13.07 0.27 4.09
N ILE A 168 -13.72 1.14 4.88
CA ILE A 168 -14.22 2.43 4.42
C ILE A 168 -13.07 3.33 3.93
N ALA A 169 -11.94 3.37 4.66
CA ALA A 169 -10.77 4.10 4.23
C ALA A 169 -10.19 3.55 2.92
N ALA A 170 -10.14 2.23 2.75
CA ALA A 170 -9.69 1.60 1.52
C ALA A 170 -10.60 1.96 0.34
N ALA A 171 -11.92 1.92 0.53
CA ALA A 171 -12.89 2.33 -0.46
C ALA A 171 -12.74 3.82 -0.83
N ALA A 172 -12.63 4.71 0.16
CA ALA A 172 -12.40 6.14 -0.08
C ALA A 172 -11.08 6.41 -0.84
N ALA A 173 -10.01 5.67 -0.51
CA ALA A 173 -8.73 5.78 -1.21
C ALA A 173 -8.81 5.29 -2.67
N LEU A 174 -9.57 4.22 -2.95
CA LEU A 174 -9.83 3.78 -4.32
C LEU A 174 -10.69 4.78 -5.08
N LEU A 175 -11.73 5.34 -4.44
CA LEU A 175 -12.57 6.38 -5.02
C LEU A 175 -11.78 7.64 -5.37
N ALA A 176 -10.72 7.97 -4.62
CA ALA A 176 -9.86 9.11 -4.94
C ALA A 176 -9.12 8.98 -6.29
N LEU A 177 -8.93 7.76 -6.81
CA LEU A 177 -8.34 7.53 -8.12
C LEU A 177 -9.33 7.74 -9.27
N LEU A 178 -10.64 7.55 -9.02
CA LEU A 178 -11.66 7.60 -10.06
C LEU A 178 -11.76 8.97 -10.75
N PRO A 179 -11.83 10.11 -10.04
CA PRO A 179 -11.85 11.42 -10.70
C PRO A 179 -10.67 11.61 -11.64
N LEU A 180 -9.46 11.17 -11.25
CA LEU A 180 -8.28 11.28 -12.10
C LEU A 180 -8.35 10.36 -13.33
N SER A 181 -8.84 9.13 -13.18
CA SER A 181 -8.95 8.21 -14.33
C SER A 181 -10.06 8.62 -15.29
N LEU A 182 -11.17 9.18 -14.79
CA LEU A 182 -12.31 9.58 -15.61
C LEU A 182 -12.16 10.96 -16.28
N SER A 183 -11.26 11.84 -15.83
CA SER A 183 -11.04 13.18 -16.43
C SER A 183 -10.57 13.20 -17.89
N GLY A 184 -10.31 12.05 -18.52
CA GLY A 184 -10.05 11.93 -19.96
C GLY A 184 -11.31 12.03 -20.80
N HIS A 185 -12.01 13.17 -20.80
CA HIS A 185 -13.31 13.36 -21.47
C HIS A 185 -13.24 13.68 -22.98
N ALA A 186 -12.07 13.65 -23.60
CA ALA A 186 -11.93 13.89 -25.04
C ALA A 186 -11.90 12.58 -25.86
N ALA A 187 -13.04 11.90 -26.02
CA ALA A 187 -13.61 11.55 -27.33
C ALA A 187 -14.87 10.68 -27.16
N GLY A 188 -15.97 11.09 -27.80
CA GLY A 188 -17.27 10.42 -27.74
C GLY A 188 -17.37 9.10 -28.52
N THR A 189 -16.47 8.14 -28.30
CA THR A 189 -16.54 6.80 -28.90
C THR A 189 -16.51 5.70 -27.84
N TYR A 190 -17.22 4.60 -28.09
CA TYR A 190 -17.25 3.43 -27.20
C TYR A 190 -15.85 2.90 -26.89
N GLU A 191 -14.91 2.99 -27.83
CA GLU A 191 -13.54 2.50 -27.64
C GLU A 191 -12.68 3.41 -26.77
N HIS A 192 -12.94 4.73 -26.75
CA HIS A 192 -12.31 5.60 -25.76
C HIS A 192 -12.82 5.32 -24.34
N ALA A 193 -14.13 5.10 -24.17
CA ALA A 193 -14.68 4.71 -22.87
C ALA A 193 -14.11 3.37 -22.38
N ASN A 194 -13.93 2.40 -23.28
CA ASN A 194 -13.35 1.10 -22.95
C ASN A 194 -11.85 1.22 -22.58
N ALA A 195 -11.10 2.08 -23.26
CA ALA A 195 -9.69 2.38 -22.94
C ALA A 195 -9.54 3.04 -21.55
N VAL A 196 -10.40 4.01 -21.22
CA VAL A 196 -10.39 4.67 -19.91
C VAL A 196 -10.77 3.70 -18.79
N ASN A 197 -11.78 2.86 -19.01
CA ASN A 197 -12.18 1.84 -18.04
C ASN A 197 -11.07 0.79 -17.81
N SER A 198 -10.43 0.34 -18.90
CA SER A 198 -9.27 -0.56 -18.84
C SER A 198 -8.10 0.07 -18.07
N LEU A 199 -7.80 1.35 -18.31
CA LEU A 199 -6.79 2.09 -17.58
C LEU A 199 -7.14 2.20 -16.08
N GLY A 200 -8.41 2.46 -15.75
CA GLY A 200 -8.87 2.49 -14.36
C GLY A 200 -8.65 1.16 -13.63
N ILE A 201 -9.07 0.05 -14.23
CA ILE A 201 -8.85 -1.30 -13.67
C ILE A 201 -7.36 -1.61 -13.57
N HIS A 202 -6.56 -1.23 -14.57
CA HIS A 202 -5.12 -1.41 -14.56
C HIS A 202 -4.45 -0.65 -13.40
N LEU A 203 -4.82 0.61 -13.18
CA LEU A 203 -4.31 1.43 -12.07
C LEU A 203 -4.68 0.85 -10.70
N ILE A 204 -5.89 0.33 -10.55
CA ILE A 204 -6.28 -0.40 -9.33
C ILE A 204 -5.38 -1.63 -9.15
N GLY A 205 -5.17 -2.42 -10.21
CA GLY A 205 -4.30 -3.59 -10.17
C GLY A 205 -2.86 -3.25 -9.77
N VAL A 206 -2.28 -2.22 -10.39
CA VAL A 206 -0.90 -1.78 -10.12
C VAL A 206 -0.75 -1.22 -8.71
N THR A 207 -1.70 -0.40 -8.24
CA THR A 207 -1.63 0.19 -6.89
C THR A 207 -1.79 -0.86 -5.80
N VAL A 208 -2.70 -1.83 -6.00
CA VAL A 208 -2.88 -2.97 -5.08
C VAL A 208 -1.64 -3.87 -5.11
N TRP A 209 -1.07 -4.15 -6.28
CA TRP A 209 0.11 -5.01 -6.40
C TRP A 209 1.37 -4.36 -5.82
N ALA A 210 1.74 -3.17 -6.30
CA ALA A 210 2.95 -2.46 -5.87
C ALA A 210 2.86 -2.05 -4.41
N GLY A 211 1.74 -1.47 -3.99
CA GLY A 211 1.49 -1.13 -2.59
C GLY A 211 1.37 -2.35 -1.69
N GLY A 212 0.78 -3.44 -2.20
CA GLY A 212 0.68 -4.73 -1.52
C GLY A 212 2.05 -5.35 -1.25
N LEU A 213 2.98 -5.29 -2.20
CA LEU A 213 4.37 -5.74 -1.99
C LEU A 213 5.07 -4.94 -0.89
N VAL A 214 4.92 -3.61 -0.89
CA VAL A 214 5.46 -2.76 0.18
C VAL A 214 4.85 -3.15 1.53
N ALA A 215 3.53 -3.35 1.58
CA ALA A 215 2.83 -3.78 2.79
C ALA A 215 3.29 -5.16 3.28
N VAL A 216 3.44 -6.15 2.39
CA VAL A 216 3.91 -7.50 2.74
C VAL A 216 5.33 -7.46 3.29
N VAL A 217 6.24 -6.66 2.73
CA VAL A 217 7.61 -6.58 3.25
C VAL A 217 7.66 -5.86 4.60
N LEU A 218 6.85 -4.82 4.80
CA LEU A 218 6.71 -4.13 6.09
C LEU A 218 6.06 -5.00 7.17
N LEU A 219 5.09 -5.84 6.80
CA LEU A 219 4.29 -6.66 7.72
C LEU A 219 4.64 -8.15 7.75
N GLN A 220 5.71 -8.57 7.07
CA GLN A 220 6.14 -9.97 6.93
C GLN A 220 6.17 -10.78 8.25
N ARG A 221 6.48 -10.14 9.38
CA ARG A 221 6.53 -10.81 10.70
C ARG A 221 5.15 -11.18 11.24
N HIS A 222 4.12 -10.40 10.91
CA HIS A 222 2.74 -10.63 11.34
C HIS A 222 1.99 -11.55 10.38
N VAL A 223 2.28 -11.46 9.07
CA VAL A 223 1.72 -12.38 8.05
C VAL A 223 2.21 -13.82 8.28
N ARG A 224 3.50 -14.00 8.62
CA ARG A 224 4.07 -15.33 8.93
C ARG A 224 3.51 -15.96 10.21
N GLY A 225 3.00 -15.17 11.14
CA GLY A 225 2.37 -15.68 12.37
C GLY A 225 0.95 -16.21 12.15
N ALA A 226 0.32 -15.84 11.03
CA ALA A 226 -1.05 -16.23 10.68
C ALA A 226 -1.13 -17.50 9.81
N LEU A 227 -0.03 -17.87 9.15
CA LEU A 227 0.05 -19.15 8.45
C LEU A 227 0.05 -20.28 9.48
N PRO A 228 -0.76 -21.33 9.30
CA PRO A 228 -0.63 -22.54 10.09
C PRO A 228 0.84 -22.96 10.00
N ARG A 229 1.53 -22.98 11.14
CA ARG A 229 2.79 -23.70 11.21
C ARG A 229 2.41 -25.10 10.81
N SER A 230 2.81 -25.56 9.63
CA SER A 230 2.90 -26.98 9.40
C SER A 230 3.90 -27.44 10.45
N SER A 231 3.36 -27.92 11.57
CA SER A 231 3.97 -28.99 12.31
C SER A 231 4.11 -30.10 11.29
N ALA A 232 5.20 -30.05 10.52
CA ALA A 232 5.85 -31.24 10.03
C ALA A 232 6.16 -32.02 11.30
N ALA A 233 5.14 -32.75 11.74
CA ALA A 233 5.22 -33.79 12.69
C ALA A 233 6.26 -34.71 12.08
N THR A 234 7.50 -34.58 12.54
CA THR A 234 8.44 -35.68 12.55
C THR A 234 7.79 -36.73 13.45
N ARG A 235 6.79 -37.42 12.91
CA ARG A 235 6.23 -38.65 13.43
C ARG A 235 7.36 -39.66 13.25
N ARG A 236 8.33 -39.60 14.17
CA ARG A 236 9.26 -40.69 14.38
C ARG A 236 8.38 -41.83 14.88
N SER A 237 7.93 -42.68 13.96
CA SER A 237 7.20 -43.90 14.30
C SER A 237 8.04 -44.68 15.32
N PRO A 238 7.49 -45.01 16.50
CA PRO A 238 7.97 -46.14 17.25
C PRO A 238 7.43 -47.37 16.52
N ASP A 239 8.29 -48.07 15.79
CA ASP A 239 8.24 -49.52 15.55
C ASP A 239 8.96 -49.87 14.23
N GLY A 240 10.21 -50.27 14.39
CA GLY A 240 10.94 -51.05 13.39
C GLY A 240 11.52 -52.26 14.12
N ARG A 241 10.72 -53.33 14.20
CA ARG A 241 11.20 -54.65 14.63
C ARG A 241 12.38 -55.06 13.76
N SER A 242 13.47 -55.45 14.39
CA SER A 242 14.36 -56.47 13.83
C SER A 242 14.81 -57.37 14.98
N SER A 243 14.26 -58.58 15.03
CA SER A 243 14.94 -59.72 15.62
C SER A 243 15.62 -60.45 14.46
N PRO A 244 16.88 -60.88 14.63
CA PRO A 244 17.10 -62.32 14.62
C PRO A 244 18.08 -62.83 15.69
N SER A 245 17.71 -64.01 16.20
CA SER A 245 18.43 -65.11 16.86
C SER A 245 19.97 -65.12 17.02
N GLY A 246 20.43 -65.60 18.19
CA GLY A 246 21.72 -66.32 18.33
C GLY A 246 22.38 -66.34 19.73
N SER A 247 21.79 -66.96 20.75
CA SER A 247 22.33 -68.15 21.46
C SER A 247 23.31 -67.87 22.66
N PRO A 248 23.67 -68.85 23.52
CA PRO A 248 23.21 -68.96 24.90
C PRO A 248 24.32 -68.80 25.97
N GLY A 249 23.97 -68.40 27.21
CA GLY A 249 24.95 -68.36 28.29
C GLY A 249 24.42 -67.99 29.67
N SER A 250 24.19 -69.02 30.49
CA SER A 250 24.43 -69.13 31.94
C SER A 250 23.86 -68.09 32.94
N SER A 251 23.07 -68.63 33.88
CA SER A 251 22.99 -68.32 35.33
C SER A 251 22.74 -66.86 35.75
N THR A 252 21.81 -66.52 36.64
CA THR A 252 21.75 -67.00 38.02
C THR A 252 20.47 -66.46 38.70
N ARG A 253 19.76 -67.36 39.39
CA ARG A 253 19.07 -67.22 40.69
C ARG A 253 18.23 -65.98 41.10
N ARG A 254 17.07 -66.38 41.68
CA ARG A 254 16.39 -65.86 42.90
C ARG A 254 15.68 -64.50 42.74
N SER A 255 14.55 -64.21 43.39
CA SER A 255 13.54 -64.97 44.13
C SER A 255 12.43 -63.97 44.48
N ALA A 256 11.17 -64.43 44.44
CA ALA A 256 10.05 -64.09 45.34
C ALA A 256 9.87 -62.64 45.84
N TRP A 257 8.71 -62.04 45.56
CA TRP A 257 7.66 -61.86 46.60
C TRP A 257 6.31 -61.43 46.01
N ALA A 258 5.25 -61.75 46.75
CA ALA A 258 3.84 -61.75 46.36
C ALA A 258 3.05 -60.57 46.96
N GLY A 259 1.82 -60.37 46.47
CA GLY A 259 0.74 -59.51 47.03
C GLY A 259 0.20 -58.56 45.96
N ARG A 260 -0.96 -58.74 45.29
CA ARG A 260 -2.37 -58.83 45.79
C ARG A 260 -2.63 -57.83 46.92
N SER A 261 -3.69 -57.01 46.95
CA SER A 261 -4.84 -56.73 46.09
C SER A 261 -5.63 -55.60 46.78
N THR A 262 -6.28 -54.73 45.99
CA THR A 262 -7.60 -54.11 46.22
C THR A 262 -7.99 -53.64 47.64
N TRP A 263 -8.17 -52.33 47.78
CA TRP A 263 -9.42 -51.70 48.21
C TRP A 263 -9.65 -50.45 47.34
#